data_AF-A0A960V2T6-F1
#
_entry.id   AF-A0A960V2T6-F1
#
_cell.length_a   1.000
_cell.length_b   1.000
_cell.length_c   1.000
_cell.angle_alpha   90.00
_cell.angle_beta   90.00
_cell.angle_gamma   90.00
#
_symmetry.space_group_name_H-M   'P 1'
#
loop_
_entity.id
_entity.type
_entity.pdbx_description
1 polymer ?
#
loop_
_entity_poly.entity_id
_entity_poly.type
_entity_poly.pdbx_seq_one_letter_code
_entity_poly.pdbx_strand_id
1 'polypeptide(L)' 'MPRISEFYGLVIYMYWFDTDRHKLPHFHVRYQGQEWVYGFDGNLLGGPKKCPGSQSDQSMV' A
#
# COMPACT_ATOMS: atom_id res chain seq x y z
N MET A 1 -11.82 9.27 2.70
CA MET A 1 -10.46 8.74 2.51
C MET A 1 -9.49 9.91 2.30
N PRO A 2 -8.78 10.40 3.33
CA PRO A 2 -7.74 11.39 3.11
C PRO A 2 -6.56 10.73 2.36
N ARG A 3 -6.13 11.37 1.27
CA ARG A 3 -4.83 11.11 0.66
C ARG A 3 -3.78 11.79 1.54
N ILE A 4 -2.90 11.01 2.15
CA ILE A 4 -1.92 11.52 3.13
C ILE A 4 -0.56 11.84 2.49
N SER A 5 -0.23 11.22 1.36
CA SER A 5 1.00 11.48 0.62
C SER A 5 0.88 11.05 -0.84
N GLU A 6 1.69 11.65 -1.70
CA GLU A 6 1.81 11.30 -3.11
C GLU A 6 3.25 11.59 -3.59
N PHE A 7 3.89 10.59 -4.19
CA PHE A 7 5.24 10.72 -4.76
C PHE A 7 5.50 9.64 -5.81
N TYR A 8 6.26 9.96 -6.87
CA TYR A 8 6.58 9.01 -7.95
C TYR A 8 5.37 8.27 -8.56
N GLY A 9 4.18 8.89 -8.53
CA GLY A 9 2.93 8.27 -8.98
C GLY A 9 2.32 7.26 -7.99
N LEU A 10 2.95 7.04 -6.83
CA LEU A 10 2.38 6.31 -5.70
C LEU A 10 1.46 7.25 -4.93
N VAL A 11 0.24 6.80 -4.67
CA VAL A 11 -0.73 7.54 -3.87
C VAL A 11 -1.01 6.78 -2.58
N ILE A 12 -0.72 7.40 -1.44
CA ILE A 12 -0.87 6.78 -0.12
C ILE A 12 -2.11 7.30 0.57
N TYR A 13 -2.90 6.37 1.10
CA TYR A 13 -4.11 6.66 1.86
C TYR A 13 -4.10 5.96 3.22
N MET A 14 -4.78 6.58 4.18
CA MET A 14 -5.06 5.97 5.47
C MET A 14 -6.56 6.06 5.72
N TYR A 15 -7.22 4.91 5.82
CA TYR A 15 -8.66 4.83 6.00
C TYR A 15 -8.96 4.63 7.49
N TRP A 16 -9.61 5.61 8.11
CA TRP A 16 -10.01 5.53 9.52
C TRP A 16 -11.14 4.51 9.76
N PHE A 17 -11.97 4.26 8.74
CA PHE A 17 -13.19 3.44 8.82
C PHE A 17 -13.08 2.09 8.09
N ASP A 18 -11.87 1.54 7.89
CA ASP A 18 -11.75 0.17 7.38
C ASP A 18 -12.00 -0.83 8.52
N THR A 19 -13.29 -1.05 8.82
CA THR A 19 -13.76 -1.79 9.99
C THR A 19 -13.91 -3.29 9.72
N ASP A 20 -13.69 -3.75 8.48
CA ASP A 20 -14.22 -5.05 8.04
C ASP A 20 -13.18 -6.15 7.80
N ARG A 21 -11.88 -5.89 7.66
CA ARG A 21 -10.92 -6.99 7.35
C ARG A 21 -9.60 -7.07 8.09
N HIS A 22 -9.07 -5.99 8.67
CA HIS A 22 -7.81 -6.06 9.41
C HIS A 22 -7.88 -5.12 10.61
N LYS A 23 -8.04 -5.66 11.83
CA LYS A 23 -8.07 -4.90 13.10
C LYS A 23 -6.69 -4.30 13.48
N LEU A 24 -5.84 -4.07 12.47
CA LEU A 24 -4.46 -3.66 12.59
C LEU A 24 -4.30 -2.33 11.84
N PRO A 25 -3.51 -1.39 12.35
CA PRO A 25 -3.24 -0.16 11.63
C PRO A 25 -2.54 -0.48 10.30
N HIS A 26 -3.07 0.05 9.19
CA HIS A 26 -2.57 -0.21 7.84
C HIS A 26 -2.74 1.01 6.94
N PHE A 27 -1.97 1.05 5.84
CA PHE A 27 -2.05 2.07 4.81
C PHE A 27 -2.24 1.45 3.43
N HIS A 28 -2.93 2.18 2.55
CA HIS A 28 -3.20 1.78 1.18
C HIS A 28 -2.24 2.52 0.26
N VAL A 29 -1.62 1.78 -0.66
CA VAL A 29 -0.76 2.31 -1.72
C VAL A 29 -1.43 2.04 -3.05
N ARG A 30 -1.66 3.08 -3.84
CA ARG A 30 -2.19 2.96 -5.21
C ARG A 30 -1.15 3.37 -6.23
N TYR A 31 -0.98 2.54 -7.27
CA TYR A 31 -0.07 2.80 -8.38
C TYR A 31 -0.59 2.15 -9.65
N GLN A 32 -0.62 2.90 -10.76
CA GLN A 32 -1.08 2.40 -12.07
C GLN A 32 -2.39 1.60 -12.03
N GLY A 33 -3.34 2.02 -11.19
CA GLY A 33 -4.64 1.37 -11.05
C GLY A 33 -4.66 0.12 -10.15
N GLN A 34 -3.52 -0.31 -9.62
CA GLN A 34 -3.41 -1.37 -8.62
C GLN A 34 -3.38 -0.79 -7.20
N GLU A 35 -3.81 -1.59 -6.22
CA GLU A 35 -3.83 -1.22 -4.80
C GLU A 35 -3.16 -2.31 -3.95
N TRP A 36 -2.32 -1.89 -3.00
CA TRP A 36 -1.72 -2.72 -1.97
C TRP A 36 -2.08 -2.19 -0.59
N VAL A 37 -2.26 -3.10 0.36
CA VAL A 37 -2.55 -2.79 1.75
C VAL A 37 -1.38 -3.31 2.58
N TYR A 38 -0.70 -2.41 3.27
CA TYR A 38 0.46 -2.71 4.09
C TYR A 38 0.19 -2.41 5.55
N GLY A 39 0.62 -3.31 6.43
CA GLY A 39 0.74 -3.03 7.85
C GLY A 39 1.94 -2.12 8.15
N PHE A 40 1.95 -1.47 9.31
CA PHE A 40 3.12 -0.69 9.77
C PHE A 40 4.35 -1.56 10.08
N ASP A 41 4.18 -2.88 10.17
CA ASP A 41 5.23 -3.88 10.27
C ASP A 41 5.89 -4.20 8.91
N GLY A 42 5.38 -3.61 7.82
CA GLY A 42 5.84 -3.85 6.45
C GLY A 42 5.25 -5.11 5.81
N ASN A 43 4.36 -5.82 6.50
CA ASN A 43 3.70 -7.00 5.95
C ASN A 43 2.61 -6.61 4.95
N LEU A 44 2.54 -7.34 3.84
CA LEU A 44 1.47 -7.19 2.87
C LEU A 44 0.21 -7.87 3.41
N LEU A 45 -0.83 -7.08 3.67
CA LEU A 45 -2.12 -7.54 4.17
C LEU A 45 -3.09 -7.85 3.01
N GLY A 46 -2.95 -7.17 1.87
CA GLY A 46 -3.81 -7.38 0.72
C GLY A 46 -3.32 -6.70 -0.56
N GLY A 47 -3.81 -7.18 -1.70
CA GLY A 47 -3.41 -6.70 -3.02
C GLY A 47 -2.53 -7.70 -3.80
N PRO A 48 -2.00 -7.30 -4.96
CA PRO A 48 -1.14 -8.14 -5.78
C PRO A 48 0.12 -8.59 -5.03
N LYS A 49 0.54 -9.85 -5.21
CA LYS A 49 1.75 -10.41 -4.56
C LYS A 49 3.04 -9.63 -4.83
N LYS A 50 3.12 -8.93 -5.97
CA LYS A 50 4.26 -8.11 -6.36
C LYS A 50 3.84 -6.64 -6.31
N CYS A 51 4.40 -5.88 -5.37
CA CYS A 51 4.34 -4.42 -5.42
C CYS A 51 5.53 -3.92 -6.25
N PRO A 52 5.31 -3.02 -7.23
CA PRO A 52 6.42 -2.37 -7.93
C PRO A 52 7.29 -1.65 -6.90
N GLY A 53 8.61 -1.91 -6.95
CA GLY A 53 9.57 -1.35 -5.99
C GLY A 53 9.68 -2.09 -4.64
N SER A 54 9.05 -3.26 -4.46
CA SER A 54 9.38 -4.14 -3.32
C SER A 54 10.87 -4.53 -3.37
N GLN A 55 11.50 -4.85 -2.25
CA GLN A 55 12.96 -5.09 -2.18
C GLN A 55 13.47 -6.19 -3.15
N SER A 56 12.60 -7.06 -3.67
CA SER A 56 12.92 -8.06 -4.71
C SER A 56 12.89 -7.51 -6.15
N ASP A 57 12.49 -6.26 -6.34
CA ASP A 57 12.32 -5.57 -7.63
C ASP A 57 13.47 -4.60 -7.95
N GLN A 58 14.57 -4.64 -7.17
CA GLN A 58 15.80 -3.88 -7.44
C GLN A 58 16.57 -4.36 -8.69
N SER A 59 15.93 -5.08 -9.61
CA SER A 59 16.49 -5.43 -10.93
C SER A 59 16.03 -4.47 -12.04
N MET A 60 15.40 -3.35 -11.70
CA MET A 60 15.16 -2.23 -12.61
C MET A 60 16.11 -1.06 -12.28
N VAL A 61 17.41 -1.35 -12.39
CA VAL A 61 18.47 -0.40 -12.71
C VAL A 61 19.45 -1.09 -13.64
#